data_AF-A0A955NE68-F1
#
_entry.id   AF-A0A955NE68-F1
#
_cell.length_a   1.000
_cell.length_b   1.000
_cell.length_c   1.000
_cell.angle_alpha   90.00
_cell.angle_beta   90.00
_cell.angle_gamma   90.00
#
_symmetry.space_group_name_H-M   'P 1'
#
loop_
_entity.id
_entity.type
_entity.pdbx_description
1 polymer ?
#
loop_
_entity_poly.entity_id
_entity_poly.type
_entity_poly.pdbx_seq_one_letter_code
_entity_poly.pdbx_strand_id
1 'polypeptide(L)'
;MDRNPSRERKAIHRVMDLSCGFSVPYFTWLVAVGLSILNPQPALSNTQVYSNTFETNGETIAPGVSVSLNTQTTTTSPGSGIHPPDTFLGELSNGGVSLALSNLPEHDRVTVRFDLFLIRSWDGNFDLDERGPDVFQVGYDGGNVLLYTTFRNAQRPMLYPEYGQSYPNTYNPSDLIQNNPRTGAVENDTLGYFNSIENIYQDSVYRLVFTFQHSGNLNFQLFASGLQDISNESWGVDDISVSVRETTNSITATRTPFMVPTFTPTKTPTERPPTFTFTPTNTPTPTEEESPPPIAEFLFSLSPIWMQIEETSATSEELISMLRSLRGNR
;
A
#
# COMPACT_ATOMS: atom_id res chain seq x y z
N MET A 1 73.42 36.59 -18.90
CA MET A 1 73.94 35.36 -19.52
C MET A 1 72.75 34.69 -20.19
N ASP A 2 72.50 34.98 -21.47
CA ASP A 2 72.99 34.20 -22.64
C ASP A 2 72.30 32.81 -22.68
N ARG A 3 71.53 32.36 -23.68
CA ARG A 3 71.32 32.76 -25.09
C ARG A 3 69.97 32.24 -25.62
N ASN A 4 69.34 33.01 -26.49
CA ASN A 4 68.46 32.53 -27.59
C ASN A 4 69.36 32.07 -28.75
N PRO A 5 68.96 31.17 -29.68
CA PRO A 5 68.41 31.70 -30.94
C PRO A 5 67.44 30.78 -31.72
N SER A 6 66.36 31.39 -32.22
CA SER A 6 65.88 31.42 -33.62
C SER A 6 65.72 30.12 -34.45
N ARG A 7 64.57 30.01 -35.11
CA ARG A 7 64.55 29.78 -36.57
C ARG A 7 63.35 30.49 -37.22
N GLU A 8 63.69 31.28 -38.24
CA GLU A 8 62.84 32.13 -39.05
C GLU A 8 63.03 31.73 -40.53
N ARG A 9 62.05 32.09 -41.39
CA ARG A 9 62.06 32.26 -42.87
C ARG A 9 61.56 31.04 -43.70
N LYS A 10 60.77 31.19 -44.78
CA LYS A 10 60.41 32.36 -45.60
C LYS A 10 59.30 32.04 -46.63
N ALA A 11 58.60 33.10 -47.04
CA ALA A 11 58.01 33.40 -48.36
C ALA A 11 56.75 32.59 -48.79
N ILE A 12 55.77 33.10 -49.56
CA ILE A 12 55.82 33.93 -50.77
C ILE A 12 54.51 34.74 -50.98
N HIS A 13 54.64 35.93 -51.60
CA HIS A 13 53.61 36.83 -52.15
C HIS A 13 52.68 36.20 -53.22
N ARG A 14 51.41 36.63 -53.31
CA ARG A 14 50.85 37.25 -54.55
C ARG A 14 49.44 37.82 -54.36
N VAL A 15 49.13 38.74 -55.26
CA VAL A 15 48.09 39.79 -55.27
C VAL A 15 47.06 39.50 -56.38
N MET A 16 45.78 39.83 -56.13
CA MET A 16 44.64 40.04 -57.07
C MET A 16 44.23 38.81 -57.93
N ASP A 17 42.96 38.51 -58.23
CA ASP A 17 41.84 39.37 -58.59
C ASP A 17 40.52 38.55 -58.73
N LEU A 18 39.38 39.26 -58.85
CA LEU A 18 38.12 38.88 -59.55
C LEU A 18 37.07 37.92 -58.92
N SER A 19 36.02 38.56 -58.39
CA SER A 19 34.58 38.44 -58.73
C SER A 19 33.78 37.11 -58.64
N CYS A 20 32.55 37.30 -58.12
CA CYS A 20 31.28 36.62 -58.41
C CYS A 20 30.86 35.39 -57.60
N GLY A 21 29.65 35.50 -57.00
CA GLY A 21 28.79 34.37 -56.66
C GLY A 21 28.18 34.41 -55.26
N PHE A 22 27.12 35.22 -55.05
CA PHE A 22 26.24 35.04 -53.89
C PHE A 22 25.46 33.71 -54.06
N SER A 23 25.61 32.81 -53.10
CA SER A 23 24.75 31.64 -52.90
C SER A 23 24.35 31.62 -51.42
N VAL A 24 23.08 31.91 -51.15
CA VAL A 24 22.50 31.76 -49.80
C VAL A 24 21.78 30.42 -49.78
N PRO A 25 22.24 29.42 -49.00
CA PRO A 25 21.48 28.19 -48.84
C PRO A 25 20.24 28.48 -47.97
N TYR A 26 19.05 28.30 -48.55
CA TYR A 26 17.80 28.25 -47.79
C TYR A 26 17.79 26.98 -46.94
N PHE A 27 18.02 27.12 -45.63
CA PHE A 27 17.72 26.07 -44.67
C PHE A 27 16.23 26.15 -44.30
N THR A 28 15.42 25.26 -44.86
CA THR A 28 14.05 25.03 -44.40
C THR A 28 14.11 24.22 -43.11
N TRP A 29 13.79 24.86 -41.99
CA TRP A 29 13.52 24.16 -40.72
C TRP A 29 12.15 23.48 -40.80
N LEU A 30 12.14 22.16 -40.93
CA LEU A 30 10.96 21.35 -40.63
C LEU A 30 10.88 21.21 -39.11
N VAL A 31 10.01 22.00 -38.48
CA VAL A 31 9.61 21.75 -37.10
C VAL A 31 8.63 20.57 -37.14
N ALA A 32 9.15 19.36 -36.91
CA ALA A 32 8.30 18.22 -36.61
C ALA A 32 7.72 18.42 -35.20
N VAL A 33 6.50 18.96 -35.11
CA VAL A 33 5.71 18.89 -33.88
C VAL A 33 5.27 17.44 -33.74
N GLY A 34 6.08 16.65 -33.04
CA GLY A 34 5.68 15.31 -32.61
C GLY A 34 4.53 15.44 -31.64
N LEU A 35 3.29 15.22 -32.10
CA LEU A 35 2.21 14.87 -31.20
C LEU A 35 2.52 13.47 -30.67
N SER A 36 3.21 13.42 -29.53
CA SER A 36 3.25 12.23 -28.68
C SER A 36 1.83 11.98 -28.20
N ILE A 37 1.09 11.10 -28.85
CA ILE A 37 -0.11 10.51 -28.25
C ILE A 37 0.45 9.64 -27.11
N LEU A 38 0.52 10.20 -25.90
CA LEU A 38 0.61 9.39 -24.69
C LEU A 38 -0.62 8.49 -24.73
N ASN A 39 -0.43 7.23 -25.08
CA ASN A 39 -1.45 6.22 -24.87
C ASN A 39 -1.65 6.20 -23.35
N PRO A 40 -2.80 6.64 -22.80
CA PRO A 40 -3.00 6.52 -21.38
C PRO A 40 -2.91 5.02 -21.06
N GLN A 41 -1.91 4.63 -20.28
CA GLN A 41 -1.93 3.33 -19.64
C GLN A 41 -3.30 3.25 -18.96
N PRO A 42 -4.12 2.25 -19.28
CA PRO A 42 -5.42 2.15 -18.64
C PRO A 42 -5.18 2.15 -17.13
N ALA A 43 -5.87 3.05 -16.43
CA ALA A 43 -5.73 3.17 -14.99
C ALA A 43 -6.13 1.82 -14.40
N LEU A 44 -5.21 1.19 -13.69
CA LEU A 44 -5.50 -0.03 -12.95
C LEU A 44 -6.56 0.32 -11.90
N SER A 45 -7.78 -0.20 -12.08
CA SER A 45 -8.85 -0.03 -11.10
C SER A 45 -8.62 -1.02 -9.96
N ASN A 46 -8.74 -0.54 -8.72
CA ASN A 46 -8.80 -1.41 -7.55
C ASN A 46 -10.26 -1.50 -7.11
N THR A 47 -10.92 -2.61 -7.44
CA THR A 47 -12.35 -2.82 -7.23
C THR A 47 -12.57 -3.70 -6.01
N GLN A 48 -13.37 -3.25 -5.03
CA GLN A 48 -13.80 -4.10 -3.92
C GLN A 48 -14.85 -5.09 -4.43
N VAL A 49 -14.59 -6.38 -4.27
CA VAL A 49 -15.45 -7.47 -4.76
C VAL A 49 -16.29 -8.10 -3.65
N TYR A 50 -15.81 -7.96 -2.41
CA TYR A 50 -16.47 -8.48 -1.22
C TYR A 50 -16.11 -7.63 -0.01
N SER A 51 -17.08 -7.43 0.88
CA SER A 51 -16.81 -7.03 2.26
C SER A 51 -17.89 -7.58 3.19
N ASN A 52 -17.54 -7.78 4.46
CA ASN A 52 -18.48 -8.13 5.49
C ASN A 52 -18.01 -7.57 6.84
N THR A 53 -18.84 -6.72 7.44
CA THR A 53 -18.64 -6.22 8.82
C THR A 53 -19.37 -7.11 9.84
N PHE A 54 -20.00 -8.20 9.40
CA PHE A 54 -20.82 -9.16 10.16
C PHE A 54 -22.02 -8.57 10.92
N GLU A 55 -22.19 -7.26 10.86
CA GLU A 55 -23.38 -6.53 11.28
C GLU A 55 -24.58 -6.77 10.37
N THR A 56 -25.75 -6.32 10.85
CA THR A 56 -26.97 -6.39 10.05
C THR A 56 -26.83 -5.58 8.75
N ASN A 57 -26.97 -6.27 7.60
CA ASN A 57 -26.69 -5.71 6.27
C ASN A 57 -25.22 -5.27 6.05
N GLY A 58 -24.28 -5.81 6.82
CA GLY A 58 -22.84 -5.52 6.71
C GLY A 58 -22.16 -6.19 5.51
N GLU A 59 -22.82 -7.15 4.85
CA GLU A 59 -22.27 -7.85 3.70
C GLU A 59 -22.52 -7.10 2.38
N THR A 60 -21.46 -6.93 1.61
CA THR A 60 -21.50 -6.40 0.24
C THR A 60 -20.78 -7.35 -0.70
N ILE A 61 -21.44 -7.70 -1.81
CA ILE A 61 -20.91 -8.58 -2.86
C ILE A 61 -21.03 -7.84 -4.19
N ALA A 62 -19.94 -7.76 -4.95
CA ALA A 62 -19.96 -7.14 -6.27
C ALA A 62 -20.85 -7.93 -7.26
N PRO A 63 -21.48 -7.27 -8.24
CA PRO A 63 -22.36 -7.94 -9.20
C PRO A 63 -21.68 -9.13 -9.90
N GLY A 64 -22.34 -10.29 -9.87
CA GLY A 64 -21.87 -11.51 -10.53
C GLY A 64 -20.87 -12.34 -9.72
N VAL A 65 -20.25 -11.78 -8.68
CA VAL A 65 -19.38 -12.53 -7.76
C VAL A 65 -20.23 -13.47 -6.91
N SER A 66 -19.75 -14.69 -6.71
CA SER A 66 -20.35 -15.67 -5.79
C SER A 66 -19.42 -15.91 -4.62
N VAL A 67 -19.97 -15.92 -3.41
CA VAL A 67 -19.22 -16.05 -2.16
C VAL A 67 -19.72 -17.25 -1.36
N SER A 68 -18.80 -17.96 -0.73
CA SER A 68 -19.12 -19.01 0.23
C SER A 68 -18.11 -18.98 1.38
N LEU A 69 -18.62 -18.95 2.62
CA LEU A 69 -17.84 -19.25 3.81
C LEU A 69 -18.18 -20.66 4.29
N ASN A 70 -17.17 -21.39 4.78
CA ASN A 70 -17.34 -22.73 5.36
C ASN A 70 -17.99 -22.70 6.77
N THR A 71 -18.08 -21.53 7.40
CA THR A 71 -18.78 -21.31 8.67
C THR A 71 -19.45 -19.93 8.67
N GLN A 72 -20.54 -19.81 9.42
CA GLN A 72 -21.26 -18.55 9.65
C GLN A 72 -21.47 -18.33 11.16
N THR A 73 -20.63 -18.94 12.00
CA THR A 73 -20.66 -18.72 13.45
C THR A 73 -20.28 -17.28 13.73
N THR A 74 -21.26 -16.48 14.12
CA THR A 74 -21.06 -15.11 14.58
C THR A 74 -21.44 -14.96 16.04
N THR A 75 -20.83 -13.98 16.70
CA THR A 75 -21.14 -13.56 18.06
C THR A 75 -20.88 -12.06 18.19
N THR A 76 -21.36 -11.47 19.28
CA THR A 76 -21.10 -10.07 19.60
C THR A 76 -20.08 -9.99 20.74
N SER A 77 -19.05 -9.16 20.58
CA SER A 77 -18.09 -8.86 21.63
C SER A 77 -18.81 -8.20 22.84
N PRO A 78 -18.35 -8.43 24.08
CA PRO A 78 -18.93 -7.75 25.24
C PRO A 78 -18.87 -6.21 25.14
N GLY A 79 -17.83 -5.71 24.47
CA GLY A 79 -17.53 -4.29 24.37
C GLY A 79 -16.94 -3.69 25.65
N SER A 80 -16.40 -2.49 25.51
CA SER A 80 -15.90 -1.62 26.56
C SER A 80 -16.29 -0.17 26.27
N GLY A 81 -15.79 0.77 27.09
CA GLY A 81 -15.93 2.20 26.81
C GLY A 81 -15.08 2.69 25.62
N ILE A 82 -14.16 1.86 25.11
CA ILE A 82 -13.26 2.21 24.00
C ILE A 82 -13.75 1.59 22.69
N HIS A 83 -14.08 0.30 22.73
CA HIS A 83 -14.61 -0.45 21.59
C HIS A 83 -16.01 -0.93 21.96
N PRO A 84 -17.08 -0.44 21.31
CA PRO A 84 -18.45 -0.86 21.62
C PRO A 84 -18.67 -2.36 21.34
N PRO A 85 -19.78 -2.97 21.77
CA PRO A 85 -20.13 -4.31 21.31
C PRO A 85 -20.17 -4.36 19.78
N ASP A 86 -19.49 -5.34 19.20
CA ASP A 86 -19.35 -5.52 17.75
C ASP A 86 -19.59 -6.98 17.36
N THR A 87 -20.34 -7.21 16.29
CA THR A 87 -20.67 -8.54 15.80
C THR A 87 -19.61 -8.99 14.82
N PHE A 88 -18.98 -10.14 15.07
CA PHE A 88 -17.88 -10.64 14.25
C PHE A 88 -18.03 -12.14 13.96
N LEU A 89 -17.25 -12.67 13.02
CA LEU A 89 -17.16 -14.10 12.74
C LEU A 89 -16.34 -14.80 13.84
N GLY A 90 -17.03 -15.40 14.80
CA GLY A 90 -16.47 -16.20 15.89
C GLY A 90 -17.44 -16.34 17.05
N GLU A 91 -17.00 -16.71 18.25
CA GLU A 91 -15.63 -17.14 18.60
C GLU A 91 -15.27 -18.48 17.93
N LEU A 92 -14.04 -18.60 17.45
CA LEU A 92 -13.50 -19.79 16.82
C LEU A 92 -12.37 -20.39 17.68
N SER A 93 -12.28 -21.71 17.73
CA SER A 93 -11.17 -22.45 18.37
C SER A 93 -10.17 -22.92 17.29
N ASN A 94 -9.50 -24.05 17.51
CA ASN A 94 -8.66 -24.70 16.51
C ASN A 94 -9.43 -25.01 15.22
N GLY A 95 -8.74 -24.97 14.09
CA GLY A 95 -9.34 -25.14 12.77
C GLY A 95 -9.28 -23.86 11.95
N GLY A 96 -10.07 -23.78 10.89
CA GLY A 96 -9.95 -22.67 9.96
C GLY A 96 -11.25 -22.25 9.26
N VAL A 97 -11.21 -21.01 8.80
CA VAL A 97 -12.21 -20.38 7.96
C VAL A 97 -11.70 -20.36 6.52
N SER A 98 -12.57 -20.71 5.58
CA SER A 98 -12.30 -20.66 4.15
C SER A 98 -13.35 -19.75 3.52
N LEU A 99 -12.89 -18.66 2.91
CA LEU A 99 -13.70 -17.73 2.12
C LEU A 99 -13.42 -17.98 0.64
N ALA A 100 -14.35 -18.63 -0.03
CA ALA A 100 -14.30 -18.89 -1.46
C ALA A 100 -15.05 -17.81 -2.24
N LEU A 101 -14.36 -17.13 -3.16
CA LEU A 101 -14.95 -16.18 -4.10
C LEU A 101 -14.75 -16.70 -5.53
N SER A 102 -15.85 -16.79 -6.28
CA SER A 102 -15.83 -17.18 -7.68
C SER A 102 -16.47 -16.13 -8.58
N ASN A 103 -16.18 -16.22 -9.88
CA ASN A 103 -16.59 -15.23 -10.89
C ASN A 103 -16.04 -13.82 -10.60
N LEU A 104 -14.80 -13.76 -10.11
CA LEU A 104 -14.10 -12.48 -9.89
C LEU A 104 -13.83 -11.78 -11.23
N PRO A 105 -13.89 -10.43 -11.29
CA PRO A 105 -13.40 -9.67 -12.45
C PRO A 105 -11.96 -10.07 -12.81
N GLU A 106 -11.59 -9.95 -14.08
CA GLU A 106 -10.23 -10.26 -14.52
C GLU A 106 -9.20 -9.36 -13.82
N HIS A 107 -8.21 -9.98 -13.16
CA HIS A 107 -7.27 -9.28 -12.30
C HIS A 107 -5.92 -9.98 -12.25
N ASP A 108 -4.90 -9.26 -11.79
CA ASP A 108 -3.54 -9.79 -11.56
C ASP A 108 -3.07 -9.66 -10.10
N ARG A 109 -3.92 -9.13 -9.23
CA ARG A 109 -3.61 -8.90 -7.82
C ARG A 109 -4.88 -8.90 -6.98
N VAL A 110 -4.77 -9.45 -5.79
CA VAL A 110 -5.79 -9.38 -4.74
C VAL A 110 -5.21 -8.60 -3.56
N THR A 111 -6.06 -7.83 -2.88
CA THR A 111 -5.80 -7.32 -1.54
C THR A 111 -6.91 -7.76 -0.60
N VAL A 112 -6.55 -8.44 0.48
CA VAL A 112 -7.46 -8.80 1.57
C VAL A 112 -7.10 -7.97 2.80
N ARG A 113 -8.12 -7.43 3.48
CA ARG A 113 -7.99 -6.73 4.76
C ARG A 113 -9.00 -7.30 5.74
N PHE A 114 -8.65 -7.35 7.02
CA PHE A 114 -9.56 -7.73 8.09
C PHE A 114 -8.97 -7.33 9.44
N ASP A 115 -9.84 -7.23 10.44
CA ASP A 115 -9.45 -7.11 11.83
C ASP A 115 -9.49 -8.53 12.45
N LEU A 116 -8.37 -8.94 13.04
CA LEU A 116 -8.24 -10.20 13.77
C LEU A 116 -8.44 -9.92 15.25
N PHE A 117 -9.45 -10.56 15.83
CA PHE A 117 -9.69 -10.53 17.27
C PHE A 117 -9.01 -11.75 17.89
N LEU A 118 -8.06 -11.53 18.79
CA LEU A 118 -7.53 -12.56 19.67
C LEU A 118 -8.16 -12.40 21.05
N ILE A 119 -8.83 -13.44 21.50
CA ILE A 119 -9.74 -13.37 22.63
C ILE A 119 -9.21 -14.25 23.75
N ARG A 120 -9.12 -13.67 24.96
CA ARG A 120 -8.58 -14.29 26.18
C ARG A 120 -7.13 -14.76 25.99
N SER A 121 -6.66 -15.79 26.69
CA SER A 121 -5.24 -16.12 26.63
C SER A 121 -4.85 -16.62 25.25
N TRP A 122 -3.69 -16.17 24.81
CA TRP A 122 -2.91 -16.82 23.78
C TRP A 122 -1.48 -16.85 24.32
N ASP A 123 -0.85 -18.01 24.36
CA ASP A 123 0.41 -18.34 25.01
C ASP A 123 1.64 -18.09 24.13
N GLY A 124 1.45 -17.85 22.83
CA GLY A 124 2.53 -17.46 21.91
C GLY A 124 3.42 -18.62 21.50
N ASN A 125 4.73 -18.44 21.66
CA ASN A 125 5.74 -19.46 21.31
C ASN A 125 5.82 -20.62 22.31
N PHE A 126 5.09 -20.53 23.43
CA PHE A 126 5.10 -21.54 24.46
C PHE A 126 4.48 -22.84 23.94
N ASP A 127 5.17 -23.97 24.14
CA ASP A 127 4.77 -25.31 23.69
C ASP A 127 5.13 -26.32 24.78
N LEU A 128 4.40 -26.31 25.90
CA LEU A 128 4.58 -27.26 26.99
C LEU A 128 3.22 -27.71 27.53
N ASP A 129 3.12 -29.00 27.89
CA ASP A 129 1.93 -29.63 28.48
C ASP A 129 0.62 -29.39 27.69
N GLU A 130 0.68 -29.53 26.36
CA GLU A 130 -0.45 -29.33 25.42
C GLU A 130 -0.97 -27.88 25.37
N ARG A 131 -0.15 -26.91 25.78
CA ARG A 131 -0.44 -25.47 25.69
C ARG A 131 0.44 -24.84 24.63
N GLY A 132 -0.19 -24.32 23.59
CA GLY A 132 0.48 -23.75 22.45
C GLY A 132 1.34 -24.75 21.67
N PRO A 133 2.17 -24.28 20.73
CA PRO A 133 2.29 -22.87 20.35
C PRO A 133 1.00 -22.39 19.70
N ASP A 134 0.55 -21.19 20.05
CA ASP A 134 -0.70 -20.65 19.52
C ASP A 134 -0.48 -20.02 18.17
N VAL A 135 -0.52 -20.89 17.17
CA VAL A 135 -0.21 -20.58 15.79
C VAL A 135 -1.43 -20.02 15.10
N PHE A 136 -1.23 -18.93 14.36
CA PHE A 136 -2.17 -18.38 13.41
C PHE A 136 -1.55 -18.36 12.01
N GLN A 137 -2.34 -18.77 11.03
CA GLN A 137 -1.93 -18.87 9.64
C GLN A 137 -2.95 -18.15 8.74
N VAL A 138 -2.40 -17.44 7.75
CA VAL A 138 -3.15 -16.87 6.63
C VAL A 138 -2.59 -17.48 5.34
N GLY A 139 -3.47 -17.97 4.48
CA GLY A 139 -3.09 -18.55 3.20
C GLY A 139 -4.15 -18.38 2.13
N TYR A 140 -3.83 -18.84 0.92
CA TYR A 140 -4.79 -18.89 -0.18
C TYR A 140 -4.53 -20.07 -1.12
N ASP A 141 -5.62 -20.50 -1.78
CA ASP A 141 -5.67 -21.56 -2.79
C ASP A 141 -5.03 -22.89 -2.36
N GLY A 142 -4.98 -23.16 -1.05
CA GLY A 142 -4.62 -24.46 -0.49
C GLY A 142 -3.12 -24.78 -0.49
N GLY A 143 -2.27 -23.78 -0.76
CA GLY A 143 -0.81 -23.99 -0.75
C GLY A 143 0.04 -22.74 -0.58
N ASN A 144 -0.52 -21.54 -0.75
CA ASN A 144 0.21 -20.30 -0.57
C ASN A 144 0.06 -19.78 0.86
N VAL A 145 1.16 -19.43 1.50
CA VAL A 145 1.19 -18.91 2.87
C VAL A 145 1.56 -17.43 2.85
N LEU A 146 0.72 -16.61 3.47
CA LEU A 146 0.89 -15.16 3.59
C LEU A 146 1.37 -14.76 5.00
N LEU A 147 0.95 -15.52 6.01
CA LEU A 147 1.38 -15.39 7.39
C LEU A 147 1.40 -16.77 8.04
N TYR A 148 2.44 -17.05 8.82
CA TYR A 148 2.51 -18.22 9.69
C TYR A 148 3.29 -17.80 10.93
N THR A 149 2.59 -17.58 12.03
CA THR A 149 3.13 -16.93 13.24
C THR A 149 2.48 -17.48 14.48
N THR A 150 2.99 -17.14 15.65
CA THR A 150 2.27 -17.22 16.92
C THR A 150 1.90 -15.83 17.42
N PHE A 151 0.88 -15.77 18.26
CA PHE A 151 0.50 -14.56 18.98
C PHE A 151 0.47 -14.81 20.48
N ARG A 152 0.85 -13.81 21.26
CA ARG A 152 0.72 -13.86 22.72
C ARG A 152 -0.17 -12.75 23.20
N ASN A 153 -1.26 -13.12 23.86
CA ASN A 153 -2.21 -12.21 24.45
C ASN A 153 -2.13 -12.25 25.98
N ALA A 154 -1.04 -11.78 26.56
CA ALA A 154 -0.83 -11.82 28.00
C ALA A 154 -0.35 -10.47 28.55
N GLN A 155 -0.92 -10.05 29.69
CA GLN A 155 -0.55 -8.82 30.39
C GLN A 155 0.70 -8.99 31.27
N ARG A 156 1.04 -10.24 31.66
CA ARG A 156 2.17 -10.49 32.54
C ARG A 156 3.50 -10.39 31.78
N PRO A 157 4.50 -9.67 32.35
CA PRO A 157 5.84 -9.62 31.78
C PRO A 157 6.39 -11.03 31.57
N MET A 158 7.21 -11.18 30.54
CA MET A 158 7.96 -12.41 30.27
C MET A 158 8.81 -12.75 31.50
N LEU A 159 8.36 -13.68 32.34
CA LEU A 159 9.16 -14.19 33.46
C LEU A 159 10.27 -15.12 32.95
N TYR A 160 10.09 -15.68 31.75
CA TYR A 160 11.11 -16.47 31.06
C TYR A 160 11.16 -16.11 29.56
N PRO A 161 12.32 -16.26 28.90
CA PRO A 161 12.53 -15.89 27.50
C PRO A 161 11.64 -16.66 26.49
N GLU A 162 11.09 -17.81 26.87
CA GLU A 162 10.21 -18.64 26.04
C GLU A 162 8.76 -18.15 25.91
N TYR A 163 8.36 -17.10 26.65
CA TYR A 163 6.98 -16.58 26.70
C TYR A 163 6.74 -15.38 25.77
N GLY A 164 7.40 -15.33 24.61
CA GLY A 164 7.16 -14.30 23.61
C GLY A 164 6.18 -14.77 22.54
N GLN A 165 6.00 -13.93 21.52
CA GLN A 165 5.32 -14.31 20.29
C GLN A 165 6.28 -14.23 19.11
N SER A 166 5.99 -14.94 18.03
CA SER A 166 6.74 -14.77 16.79
C SER A 166 6.28 -13.53 16.02
N TYR A 167 5.00 -13.14 16.06
CA TYR A 167 4.51 -12.03 15.24
C TYR A 167 5.25 -10.72 15.58
N PRO A 168 5.76 -9.97 14.58
CA PRO A 168 5.45 -10.04 13.15
C PRO A 168 6.32 -10.99 12.31
N ASN A 169 7.21 -11.77 12.93
CA ASN A 169 8.04 -12.74 12.24
C ASN A 169 7.33 -14.08 12.01
N THR A 170 7.88 -14.88 11.09
CA THR A 170 7.43 -16.26 10.88
C THR A 170 7.77 -17.12 12.09
N TYR A 171 6.82 -17.92 12.55
CA TYR A 171 7.08 -18.92 13.59
C TYR A 171 7.98 -20.03 13.03
N ASN A 172 9.09 -20.28 13.73
CA ASN A 172 10.00 -21.38 13.45
C ASN A 172 10.40 -22.04 14.78
N PRO A 173 9.94 -23.28 15.07
CA PRO A 173 10.25 -23.95 16.33
C PRO A 173 11.75 -24.23 16.51
N SER A 174 12.53 -24.24 15.44
CA SER A 174 14.00 -24.43 15.51
C SER A 174 14.78 -23.13 15.69
N ASP A 175 14.14 -21.97 15.51
CA ASP A 175 14.75 -20.65 15.60
C ASP A 175 13.69 -19.63 16.07
N LEU A 176 13.35 -19.72 17.36
CA LEU A 176 12.27 -18.93 17.95
C LEU A 176 12.68 -17.46 18.09
N ILE A 177 11.93 -16.59 17.42
CA ILE A 177 11.98 -15.15 17.65
C ILE A 177 10.98 -14.80 18.75
N GLN A 178 11.45 -14.10 19.78
CA GLN A 178 10.68 -13.78 20.98
C GLN A 178 10.36 -12.28 21.01
N ASN A 179 9.32 -11.89 20.27
CA ASN A 179 8.79 -10.54 20.32
C ASN A 179 7.93 -10.34 21.56
N ASN A 180 7.80 -9.09 21.99
CA ASN A 180 6.94 -8.73 23.12
C ASN A 180 5.48 -9.14 22.83
N PRO A 181 4.71 -9.51 23.86
CA PRO A 181 3.29 -9.82 23.71
C PRO A 181 2.54 -8.64 23.10
N ARG A 182 1.55 -8.93 22.25
CA ARG A 182 0.72 -7.92 21.59
C ARG A 182 1.48 -6.94 20.69
N THR A 183 2.71 -7.28 20.28
CA THR A 183 3.46 -6.47 19.31
C THR A 183 2.65 -6.36 18.02
N GLY A 184 2.36 -5.13 17.59
CA GLY A 184 1.58 -4.85 16.38
C GLY A 184 0.05 -4.88 16.55
N ALA A 185 -0.46 -5.12 17.76
CA ALA A 185 -1.88 -4.93 18.05
C ALA A 185 -2.24 -3.44 17.96
N VAL A 186 -3.39 -3.13 17.36
CA VAL A 186 -3.95 -1.77 17.28
C VAL A 186 -4.81 -1.46 18.50
N GLU A 187 -5.35 -2.48 19.16
CA GLU A 187 -6.12 -2.36 20.40
C GLU A 187 -5.74 -3.46 21.39
N ASN A 188 -5.83 -3.14 22.67
CA ASN A 188 -5.47 -4.03 23.78
C ASN A 188 -6.53 -3.91 24.88
N ASP A 189 -7.16 -5.02 25.24
CA ASP A 189 -8.18 -5.12 26.29
C ASP A 189 -9.37 -4.17 26.08
N THR A 190 -9.81 -4.05 24.83
CA THR A 190 -10.90 -3.15 24.41
C THR A 190 -12.18 -3.91 24.05
N LEU A 191 -12.10 -5.17 23.63
CA LEU A 191 -13.28 -5.97 23.24
C LEU A 191 -14.12 -6.41 24.45
N GLY A 192 -13.59 -6.27 25.66
CA GLY A 192 -14.33 -6.52 26.90
C GLY A 192 -14.36 -7.99 27.32
N TYR A 193 -13.50 -8.83 26.75
CA TYR A 193 -13.43 -10.25 27.11
C TYR A 193 -12.69 -10.44 28.44
N PHE A 194 -13.38 -11.05 29.39
CA PHE A 194 -12.82 -11.36 30.70
C PHE A 194 -12.28 -12.80 30.74
N ASN A 195 -11.00 -12.95 31.07
CA ASN A 195 -10.39 -14.24 31.39
C ASN A 195 -10.57 -14.53 32.89
N SER A 196 -11.39 -15.51 33.22
CA SER A 196 -11.69 -15.90 34.60
C SER A 196 -10.53 -16.64 35.29
N ILE A 197 -9.63 -17.28 34.54
CA ILE A 197 -8.46 -17.99 35.06
C ILE A 197 -7.42 -16.99 35.55
N GLU A 198 -7.16 -15.94 34.76
CA GLU A 198 -6.20 -14.90 35.11
C GLU A 198 -6.82 -13.71 35.87
N ASN A 199 -8.15 -13.65 35.95
CA ASN A 199 -8.94 -12.60 36.59
C ASN A 199 -8.62 -11.19 36.05
N ILE A 200 -8.56 -11.08 34.72
CA ILE A 200 -8.25 -9.84 33.97
C ILE A 200 -9.10 -9.75 32.69
N TYR A 201 -9.27 -8.54 32.16
CA TYR A 201 -9.68 -8.37 30.77
C TYR A 201 -8.49 -8.67 29.86
N GLN A 202 -8.72 -9.44 28.81
CA GLN A 202 -7.65 -9.99 27.98
C GLN A 202 -8.16 -10.19 26.56
N ASP A 203 -7.80 -9.26 25.69
CA ASP A 203 -8.07 -9.33 24.26
C ASP A 203 -7.10 -8.41 23.49
N SER A 204 -6.96 -8.65 22.19
CA SER A 204 -6.20 -7.76 21.32
C SER A 204 -6.75 -7.80 19.90
N VAL A 205 -6.66 -6.66 19.21
CA VAL A 205 -7.11 -6.50 17.82
C VAL A 205 -5.92 -6.21 16.93
N TYR A 206 -5.84 -6.88 15.78
CA TYR A 206 -4.82 -6.65 14.76
C TYR A 206 -5.46 -6.34 13.42
N ARG A 207 -5.09 -5.22 12.81
CA ARG A 207 -5.51 -4.87 11.46
C ARG A 207 -4.55 -5.44 10.44
N LEU A 208 -4.93 -6.53 9.78
CA LEU A 208 -4.07 -7.25 8.84
C LEU A 208 -4.42 -6.90 7.39
N VAL A 209 -3.39 -6.75 6.56
CA VAL A 209 -3.51 -6.43 5.14
C VAL A 209 -2.54 -7.28 4.34
N PHE A 210 -3.06 -8.04 3.38
CA PHE A 210 -2.26 -8.87 2.48
C PHE A 210 -2.55 -8.51 1.03
N THR A 211 -1.49 -8.22 0.28
CA THR A 211 -1.57 -7.96 -1.16
C THR A 211 -0.66 -8.94 -1.89
N PHE A 212 -1.23 -9.74 -2.80
CA PHE A 212 -0.50 -10.82 -3.49
C PHE A 212 -0.92 -10.94 -4.96
N GLN A 213 -0.02 -11.47 -5.79
CA GLN A 213 -0.32 -11.77 -7.19
C GLN A 213 -1.33 -12.92 -7.24
N HIS A 214 -2.38 -12.74 -8.03
CA HIS A 214 -3.47 -13.71 -8.11
C HIS A 214 -4.31 -13.46 -9.37
N SER A 215 -4.94 -14.51 -9.87
CA SER A 215 -5.89 -14.46 -10.99
C SER A 215 -6.90 -15.60 -10.85
N GLY A 216 -8.12 -15.42 -11.34
CA GLY A 216 -9.17 -16.45 -11.30
C GLY A 216 -9.97 -16.42 -10.00
N ASN A 217 -10.47 -17.57 -9.57
CA ASN A 217 -11.24 -17.70 -8.33
C ASN A 217 -10.29 -17.72 -7.12
N LEU A 218 -10.70 -17.10 -6.02
CA LEU A 218 -9.91 -17.04 -4.80
C LEU A 218 -10.49 -17.99 -3.75
N ASN A 219 -9.63 -18.79 -3.10
CA ASN A 219 -9.96 -19.41 -1.82
C ASN A 219 -9.05 -18.88 -0.71
N PHE A 220 -9.49 -17.87 0.04
CA PHE A 220 -8.74 -17.28 1.14
C PHE A 220 -8.97 -18.06 2.43
N GLN A 221 -7.89 -18.34 3.17
CA GLN A 221 -7.90 -19.27 4.29
C GLN A 221 -7.26 -18.65 5.53
N LEU A 222 -7.93 -18.80 6.66
CA LEU A 222 -7.47 -18.43 7.99
C LEU A 222 -7.49 -19.68 8.85
N PHE A 223 -6.47 -19.90 9.67
CA PHE A 223 -6.38 -21.11 10.49
C PHE A 223 -5.66 -20.82 11.80
N ALA A 224 -6.14 -21.44 12.87
CA ALA A 224 -5.47 -21.45 14.16
C ALA A 224 -5.24 -22.89 14.66
N SER A 225 -4.13 -23.11 15.35
CA SER A 225 -3.80 -24.37 16.02
C SER A 225 -3.04 -24.14 17.31
N GLY A 226 -3.10 -25.11 18.21
CA GLY A 226 -2.42 -25.05 19.52
C GLY A 226 -3.29 -24.42 20.61
N LEU A 227 -4.48 -23.94 20.26
CA LEU A 227 -5.38 -23.29 21.18
C LEU A 227 -5.98 -24.30 22.17
N GLN A 228 -6.11 -23.89 23.41
CA GLN A 228 -6.83 -24.63 24.43
C GLN A 228 -8.36 -24.46 24.27
N ASP A 229 -9.12 -24.77 25.32
CA ASP A 229 -10.57 -24.63 25.35
C ASP A 229 -11.02 -23.22 24.91
N ILE A 230 -12.12 -23.15 24.16
CA ILE A 230 -12.64 -21.89 23.59
C ILE A 230 -12.93 -20.81 24.64
N SER A 231 -13.25 -21.18 25.88
CA SER A 231 -13.44 -20.24 27.00
C SER A 231 -12.14 -19.67 27.55
N ASN A 232 -11.00 -20.22 27.13
CA ASN A 232 -9.67 -19.74 27.46
C ASN A 232 -9.01 -19.07 26.25
N GLU A 233 -9.12 -19.65 25.05
CA GLU A 233 -8.38 -19.21 23.87
C GLU A 233 -9.24 -19.32 22.62
N SER A 234 -9.52 -18.18 22.01
CA SER A 234 -10.33 -18.14 20.80
C SER A 234 -9.94 -16.95 19.93
N TRP A 235 -10.46 -16.95 18.71
CA TRP A 235 -10.26 -15.86 17.77
C TRP A 235 -11.52 -15.56 16.98
N GLY A 236 -11.50 -14.42 16.30
CA GLY A 236 -12.54 -14.02 15.39
C GLY A 236 -12.02 -13.11 14.30
N VAL A 237 -12.84 -12.91 13.29
CA VAL A 237 -12.54 -12.04 12.17
C VAL A 237 -13.65 -11.03 12.03
N ASP A 238 -13.26 -9.78 11.86
CA ASP A 238 -14.18 -8.69 11.61
C ASP A 238 -13.72 -7.82 10.44
N ASP A 239 -14.63 -7.00 9.92
CA ASP A 239 -14.37 -6.00 8.87
C ASP A 239 -13.57 -6.56 7.67
N ILE A 240 -13.89 -7.80 7.27
CA ILE A 240 -13.18 -8.44 6.16
C ILE A 240 -13.55 -7.78 4.84
N SER A 241 -12.55 -7.51 4.01
CA SER A 241 -12.75 -7.01 2.66
C SER A 241 -11.76 -7.58 1.67
N VAL A 242 -12.22 -7.83 0.45
CA VAL A 242 -11.43 -8.33 -0.67
C VAL A 242 -11.57 -7.34 -1.82
N SER A 243 -10.43 -6.89 -2.34
CA SER A 243 -10.35 -6.06 -3.54
C SER A 243 -9.45 -6.71 -4.58
N VAL A 244 -9.77 -6.54 -5.84
CA VAL A 244 -8.95 -6.99 -6.98
C VAL A 244 -8.41 -5.80 -7.74
N ARG A 245 -7.18 -5.92 -8.25
CA ARG A 245 -6.63 -4.97 -9.22
C ARG A 245 -6.94 -5.48 -10.62
N GLU A 246 -7.91 -4.86 -11.26
CA GLU A 246 -8.38 -5.30 -12.56
C GLU A 246 -7.29 -5.12 -13.61
N THR A 247 -7.02 -6.20 -14.35
CA THR A 247 -6.21 -6.13 -15.56
C THR A 247 -7.15 -5.66 -16.65
N THR A 248 -7.08 -4.38 -16.98
CA THR A 248 -7.87 -3.83 -18.07
C THR A 248 -7.50 -4.55 -19.36
N ASN A 249 -8.34 -5.47 -19.82
CA ASN A 249 -8.42 -5.76 -21.23
C ASN A 249 -8.92 -4.47 -21.86
N SER A 250 -8.01 -3.80 -22.58
CA SER A 250 -8.21 -2.51 -23.24
C SER A 250 -9.66 -2.35 -23.64
N ILE A 251 -10.34 -1.40 -23.00
CA ILE A 251 -11.64 -0.92 -23.45
C ILE A 251 -11.45 -0.75 -24.95
N THR A 252 -12.16 -1.54 -25.75
CA THR A 252 -12.19 -1.30 -27.19
C THR A 252 -12.86 0.05 -27.31
N ALA A 253 -12.06 1.11 -27.29
CA ALA A 253 -12.49 2.42 -27.69
C ALA A 253 -12.95 2.19 -29.12
N THR A 254 -14.26 2.08 -29.30
CA THR A 254 -14.89 2.17 -30.61
C THR A 254 -14.52 3.56 -31.09
N ARG A 255 -13.34 3.68 -31.70
CA ARG A 255 -12.98 4.86 -32.48
C ARG A 255 -14.02 4.86 -33.58
N THR A 256 -15.08 5.64 -33.39
CA THR A 256 -15.78 6.22 -34.52
C THR A 256 -14.67 6.83 -35.37
N PRO A 257 -14.49 6.38 -36.63
CA PRO A 257 -13.50 6.99 -37.49
C PRO A 257 -13.85 8.48 -37.54
N PHE A 258 -12.95 9.33 -37.02
CA PHE A 258 -13.04 10.76 -37.25
C PHE A 258 -13.04 10.93 -38.76
N MET A 259 -14.18 11.30 -39.35
CA MET A 259 -14.23 11.78 -40.72
C MET A 259 -13.33 13.01 -40.76
N VAL A 260 -12.14 12.86 -41.35
CA VAL A 260 -11.32 14.00 -41.72
C VAL A 260 -12.08 14.70 -42.84
N PRO A 261 -12.54 15.96 -42.68
CA PRO A 261 -13.13 16.67 -43.81
C PRO A 261 -12.05 16.86 -44.86
N THR A 262 -12.19 16.18 -46.00
CA THR A 262 -11.34 16.39 -47.17
C THR A 262 -11.64 17.77 -47.74
N PHE A 263 -10.78 18.75 -47.45
CA PHE A 263 -10.83 20.02 -48.16
C PHE A 263 -10.21 19.84 -49.55
N THR A 264 -11.05 19.83 -50.57
CA THR A 264 -10.62 19.96 -51.97
C THR A 264 -10.21 21.42 -52.20
N PRO A 265 -8.95 21.73 -52.57
CA PRO A 265 -8.57 23.10 -52.86
C PRO A 265 -9.16 23.51 -54.22
N THR A 266 -10.22 24.32 -54.19
CA THR A 266 -10.72 24.99 -55.39
C THR A 266 -9.76 26.12 -55.76
N LYS A 267 -9.12 26.00 -56.93
CA LYS A 267 -8.33 27.07 -57.54
C LYS A 267 -9.22 28.29 -57.78
N THR A 268 -8.84 29.47 -57.25
CA THR A 268 -8.80 30.78 -57.94
C THR A 268 -8.35 31.86 -56.92
N PRO A 269 -7.37 32.73 -57.22
CA PRO A 269 -6.93 33.80 -56.33
C PRO A 269 -7.51 35.17 -56.75
N THR A 270 -8.50 35.69 -56.03
CA THR A 270 -8.96 37.11 -56.04
C THR A 270 -10.01 37.20 -54.92
N GLU A 271 -10.01 38.05 -53.90
CA GLU A 271 -9.55 39.43 -53.67
C GLU A 271 -9.20 39.64 -52.16
N ARG A 272 -8.64 40.82 -51.87
CA ARG A 272 -8.24 41.43 -50.58
C ARG A 272 -9.01 40.99 -49.31
N PRO A 273 -8.34 40.80 -48.15
CA PRO A 273 -9.02 40.42 -46.91
C PRO A 273 -9.88 41.58 -46.34
N PRO A 274 -11.07 41.31 -45.77
CA PRO A 274 -11.84 42.32 -45.06
C PRO A 274 -11.17 42.66 -43.71
N THR A 275 -11.14 43.95 -43.41
CA THR A 275 -10.75 44.50 -42.09
C THR A 275 -11.89 44.28 -41.10
N PHE A 276 -11.63 43.63 -39.98
CA PHE A 276 -12.60 43.49 -38.89
C PHE A 276 -12.33 44.54 -37.80
N THR A 277 -13.26 45.47 -37.61
CA THR A 277 -13.33 46.35 -36.44
C THR A 277 -14.22 45.71 -35.38
N PHE A 278 -13.69 45.55 -34.16
CA PHE A 278 -14.45 45.11 -32.99
C PHE A 278 -15.00 46.33 -32.25
N THR A 279 -16.32 46.40 -32.09
CA THR A 279 -16.97 47.26 -31.09
C THR A 279 -17.18 46.47 -29.80
N PRO A 280 -16.78 46.99 -28.62
CA PRO A 280 -17.04 46.34 -27.35
C PRO A 280 -18.49 46.61 -26.92
N THR A 281 -19.21 45.57 -26.51
CA THR A 281 -20.51 45.70 -25.84
C THR A 281 -20.40 45.19 -24.40
N ASN A 282 -21.10 45.91 -23.52
CA ASN A 282 -20.94 45.96 -22.08
C ASN A 282 -21.15 44.66 -21.31
N THR A 283 -20.30 44.53 -20.30
CA THR A 283 -20.32 43.74 -19.06
C THR A 283 -21.66 43.74 -18.32
N PRO A 284 -22.05 42.61 -17.71
CA PRO A 284 -22.70 42.59 -16.41
C PRO A 284 -21.73 42.20 -15.30
N THR A 285 -21.75 43.02 -14.24
CA THR A 285 -21.01 42.93 -12.97
C THR A 285 -21.32 41.62 -12.22
N PRO A 286 -20.35 41.01 -11.51
CA PRO A 286 -20.55 39.77 -10.75
C PRO A 286 -21.21 40.03 -9.39
N THR A 287 -22.14 39.15 -9.03
CA THR A 287 -22.63 39.00 -7.66
C THR A 287 -21.65 38.11 -6.88
N GLU A 288 -21.40 38.54 -5.66
CA GLU A 288 -20.52 38.03 -4.61
C GLU A 288 -20.85 36.58 -4.17
N GLU A 289 -19.90 35.64 -4.25
CA GLU A 289 -19.80 34.50 -3.31
C GLU A 289 -18.42 33.80 -3.37
N GLU A 290 -17.79 33.74 -2.20
CA GLU A 290 -16.70 32.89 -1.67
C GLU A 290 -15.45 32.47 -2.49
N SER A 291 -14.30 32.79 -1.88
CA SER A 291 -12.96 32.33 -2.23
C SER A 291 -12.79 30.81 -2.08
N PRO A 292 -12.16 30.10 -3.04
CA PRO A 292 -11.70 28.74 -2.79
C PRO A 292 -10.46 28.73 -1.85
N PRO A 293 -10.34 27.75 -0.94
CA PRO A 293 -9.17 27.64 -0.07
C PRO A 293 -7.90 27.30 -0.87
N PRO A 294 -6.70 27.63 -0.35
CA PRO A 294 -5.46 27.44 -1.07
C PRO A 294 -5.17 25.96 -1.32
N ILE A 295 -4.72 25.69 -2.54
CA ILE A 295 -4.22 24.41 -3.04
C ILE A 295 -3.10 23.94 -2.10
N ALA A 296 -3.32 22.82 -1.40
CA ALA A 296 -2.26 22.12 -0.69
C ALA A 296 -1.32 21.49 -1.72
N GLU A 297 -0.08 21.98 -1.77
CA GLU A 297 0.97 21.38 -2.58
C GLU A 297 1.25 19.95 -2.08
N PHE A 298 1.02 18.99 -2.98
CA PHE A 298 1.44 17.61 -2.83
C PHE A 298 2.97 17.55 -2.98
N LEU A 299 3.70 17.72 -1.88
CA LEU A 299 5.12 17.38 -1.84
C LEU A 299 5.25 15.85 -1.73
N PHE A 300 5.69 15.24 -2.83
CA PHE A 300 6.25 13.90 -2.83
C PHE A 300 7.41 13.85 -1.82
N SER A 301 7.22 13.12 -0.71
CA SER A 301 8.32 12.67 0.13
C SER A 301 9.08 11.57 -0.62
N LEU A 302 10.03 11.99 -1.44
CA LEU A 302 11.13 11.14 -1.88
C LEU A 302 12.22 11.27 -0.83
N SER A 303 12.37 10.25 0.01
CA SER A 303 13.58 10.04 0.80
C SER A 303 14.79 10.02 -0.14
N PRO A 304 15.90 10.69 0.23
CA PRO A 304 17.12 9.89 0.25
C PRO A 304 18.11 10.28 1.36
N ILE A 305 19.02 9.34 1.57
CA ILE A 305 20.40 9.48 2.08
C ILE A 305 20.64 9.07 3.54
N TRP A 306 21.10 7.81 3.64
CA TRP A 306 22.24 7.32 4.43
C TRP A 306 22.84 8.25 5.47
N MET A 307 22.67 7.88 6.74
CA MET A 307 23.54 8.31 7.82
C MET A 307 24.57 7.22 8.08
N GLN A 308 25.81 7.51 7.73
CA GLN A 308 27.00 6.72 8.02
C GLN A 308 27.28 6.89 9.52
N ILE A 309 27.08 5.84 10.32
CA ILE A 309 27.52 5.80 11.71
C ILE A 309 28.99 5.43 11.68
N GLU A 310 29.86 6.36 12.06
CA GLU A 310 31.24 6.06 12.44
C GLU A 310 31.22 5.26 13.75
N GLU A 311 31.90 4.11 13.75
CA GLU A 311 32.21 3.34 14.94
C GLU A 311 32.95 4.22 15.95
N THR A 312 32.33 4.46 17.10
CA THR A 312 33.07 4.86 18.31
C THR A 312 32.94 3.74 19.33
N SER A 313 34.06 3.09 19.58
CA SER A 313 34.22 2.00 20.55
C SER A 313 34.19 2.54 21.98
N ALA A 314 33.00 2.72 22.54
CA ALA A 314 32.84 2.97 23.96
C ALA A 314 32.88 1.64 24.73
N THR A 315 33.90 1.45 25.56
CA THR A 315 34.04 0.30 26.45
C THR A 315 32.98 0.35 27.58
N SER A 316 32.59 -0.83 28.09
CA SER A 316 31.53 -1.07 29.08
C SER A 316 31.59 -0.28 30.40
N GLU A 317 32.68 0.45 30.67
CA GLU A 317 32.85 1.31 31.85
C GLU A 317 32.25 2.73 31.67
N GLU A 318 32.10 3.24 30.44
CA GLU A 318 31.52 4.59 30.20
C GLU A 318 29.99 4.63 30.29
N LEU A 319 29.31 3.54 29.94
CA LEU A 319 27.84 3.41 30.08
C LEU A 319 27.39 3.31 31.55
N ILE A 320 28.23 2.78 32.43
CA ILE A 320 27.94 2.66 33.88
C ILE A 320 28.09 4.01 34.60
N SER A 321 28.97 4.89 34.11
CA SER A 321 29.11 6.28 34.58
C SER A 321 27.90 7.14 34.20
N MET A 322 27.38 6.98 32.97
CA MET A 322 26.21 7.74 32.48
C MET A 322 24.93 7.40 33.24
N LEU A 323 24.73 6.12 33.61
CA LEU A 323 23.55 5.66 34.36
C LEU A 323 23.53 6.09 35.85
N ARG A 324 24.68 6.44 36.44
CA ARG A 324 24.73 6.96 37.82
C ARG A 324 24.41 8.46 37.93
N SER A 325 24.48 9.23 36.83
CA SER A 325 24.09 10.66 36.86
C SER A 325 22.58 10.89 36.71
N LEU A 326 21.81 9.87 36.28
CA LEU A 326 20.36 9.98 36.04
C LEU A 326 19.48 9.52 37.21
N ARG A 327 20.05 9.08 38.34
CA ARG A 327 19.32 8.69 39.56
C ARG A 327 19.53 9.63 40.76
N GLY A 328 19.90 10.87 40.51
CA GLY A 328 20.08 11.90 41.55
C GLY A 328 19.40 13.22 41.19
N ASN A 329 18.06 13.23 41.12
CA ASN A 329 17.23 14.42 41.42
C ASN A 329 15.74 14.12 41.19
N ARG A 330 15.10 13.55 42.23
CA ARG A 330 13.80 13.92 42.83
C ARG A 330 13.21 12.75 43.59
#